data_AF-A0A813ETD3-F1
#
_entry.id   AF-A0A813ETD3-F1
#
_cell.length_a   1.000
_cell.length_b   1.000
_cell.length_c   1.000
_cell.angle_alpha   90.00
_cell.angle_beta   90.00
_cell.angle_gamma   90.00
#
_symmetry.space_group_name_H-M   'P 1'
#
loop_
_entity.id
_entity.type
_entity.pdbx_description
1 polymer ?
#
loop_
_entity_poly.entity_id
_entity_poly.type
_entity_poly.pdbx_seq_one_letter_code
_entity_poly.pdbx_strand_id
1 'polypeptide(L)'
;MVATDDESLLPASAGQDKVTPPGGSHKVLLLVSWLLLVGYMFSTPALAYLFNVKFGYAGLLCNTPAESIQCGNNASFLELAKEHGRYRLENGTKRYVGCKNGEGVLGESLCPVITKEMFGSIGSEGYSLSYFIATAPGTGVQAALSIFPMQYAWLCGHSNEAVLEYRYGPQAARYLPWLRTSMFLFQVFYGLFLCATYTIFRPFHMAFVGIFIVCLLVHWAAVALVSYSVSHQNRQEWIIIILAGVGVCAFVGGDIGLLAFQSQVASPPDYVKHDNLSGYGFWLGECIGLSCAFAMTPALVWFGQIKPPN
;
A
#
# COMPACT_ATOMS: atom_id res chain seq x y z
N MET A 1 -18.82 -16.42 65.28
CA MET A 1 -17.89 -16.02 64.20
C MET A 1 -18.73 -15.61 63.02
N VAL A 2 -18.93 -14.30 62.86
CA VAL A 2 -19.66 -13.70 61.74
C VAL A 2 -18.59 -13.26 60.76
N ALA A 3 -18.51 -13.92 59.61
CA ALA A 3 -17.70 -13.45 58.50
C ALA A 3 -18.43 -12.26 57.90
N THR A 4 -17.86 -11.07 58.06
CA THR A 4 -18.30 -9.86 57.35
C THR A 4 -17.64 -9.86 56.00
N ASP A 5 -18.46 -10.02 54.95
CA ASP A 5 -18.07 -9.84 53.56
C ASP A 5 -17.69 -8.37 53.35
N ASP A 6 -16.39 -8.08 53.41
CA ASP A 6 -15.80 -6.80 52.97
C ASP A 6 -15.73 -6.80 51.43
N GLU A 7 -16.91 -6.68 50.81
CA GLU A 7 -17.10 -6.51 49.36
C GLU A 7 -17.19 -5.02 48.96
N SER A 8 -16.61 -4.13 49.77
CA SER A 8 -16.57 -2.70 49.47
C SER A 8 -15.14 -2.21 49.50
N LEU A 9 -14.47 -2.18 48.34
CA LEU A 9 -13.37 -1.27 47.97
C LEU A 9 -12.73 -1.66 46.62
N LEU A 10 -13.51 -2.12 45.64
CA LEU A 10 -13.07 -1.94 44.25
C LEU A 10 -13.25 -0.45 43.94
N PRO A 11 -12.16 0.29 43.67
CA PRO A 11 -12.27 1.71 43.35
C PRO A 11 -13.23 1.85 42.17
N ALA A 12 -14.23 2.72 42.33
CA ALA A 12 -15.13 3.14 41.27
C ALA A 12 -14.27 3.39 40.01
N SER A 13 -14.57 2.64 38.95
CA SER A 13 -13.83 2.60 37.69
C SER A 13 -13.42 4.01 37.28
N ALA A 14 -12.15 4.32 37.52
CA ALA A 14 -11.56 5.60 37.17
C ALA A 14 -11.65 5.75 35.66
N GLY A 15 -12.63 6.55 35.22
CA GLY A 15 -12.74 7.06 33.86
C GLY A 15 -13.09 6.01 32.81
N GLN A 16 -14.34 5.53 32.80
CA GLN A 16 -15.01 5.32 31.51
C GLN A 16 -15.19 6.69 30.84
N ASP A 17 -14.10 7.28 30.37
CA ASP A 17 -14.16 8.38 29.43
C ASP A 17 -14.93 7.82 28.23
N LYS A 18 -16.20 8.22 28.13
CA LYS A 18 -17.10 7.77 27.07
C LYS A 18 -16.34 7.90 25.76
N VAL A 19 -16.11 6.76 25.09
CA VAL A 19 -15.53 6.76 23.74
C VAL A 19 -16.46 7.58 22.87
N THR A 20 -16.13 8.86 22.69
CA THR A 20 -16.92 9.73 21.83
C THR A 20 -16.65 9.31 20.41
N PRO A 21 -17.69 9.00 19.62
CA PRO A 21 -17.48 8.69 18.21
C PRO A 21 -16.78 9.87 17.53
N PRO A 22 -15.95 9.62 16.50
CA PRO A 22 -15.27 10.69 15.79
C PRO A 22 -16.29 11.69 15.28
N GLY A 23 -16.01 12.98 15.49
CA GLY A 23 -16.84 14.07 14.97
C GLY A 23 -16.98 13.96 13.45
N GLY A 24 -18.06 14.54 12.90
CA GLY A 24 -18.36 14.45 11.46
C GLY A 24 -17.19 14.91 10.57
N SER A 25 -16.46 15.94 10.99
CA SER A 25 -15.26 16.44 10.29
C SER A 25 -14.16 15.38 10.16
N HIS A 26 -13.91 14.60 11.22
CA HIS A 26 -12.92 13.52 11.22
C HIS A 26 -13.32 12.39 10.27
N LYS A 27 -14.60 12.03 10.23
CA LYS A 27 -15.13 11.00 9.32
C LYS A 27 -14.94 11.40 7.85
N VAL A 28 -15.24 12.67 7.53
CA VAL A 28 -15.08 13.23 6.19
C VAL A 28 -13.60 13.28 5.79
N LEU A 29 -12.73 13.78 6.68
CA LEU A 29 -11.29 13.81 6.44
C LEU A 29 -10.73 12.42 6.13
N LEU A 30 -11.11 11.42 6.93
CA LEU A 30 -10.65 10.05 6.76
C LEU A 30 -11.13 9.45 5.42
N LEU A 31 -12.40 9.64 5.07
CA LEU A 31 -12.95 9.18 3.78
C LEU A 31 -12.25 9.86 2.60
N VAL A 32 -12.10 11.18 2.64
CA VAL A 32 -11.45 11.94 1.56
C VAL A 32 -9.99 11.54 1.42
N SER A 33 -9.24 11.44 2.53
CA SER A 33 -7.84 11.01 2.50
C SER A 33 -7.66 9.62 1.88
N TRP A 34 -8.53 8.67 2.26
CA TRP A 34 -8.54 7.33 1.67
C TRP A 34 -8.89 7.35 0.17
N LEU A 35 -9.94 8.06 -0.24
CA LEU A 35 -10.31 8.17 -1.66
C LEU A 35 -9.21 8.82 -2.51
N LEU A 36 -8.53 9.84 -1.97
CA LEU A 36 -7.39 10.47 -2.62
C LEU A 36 -6.20 9.51 -2.73
N LEU A 37 -5.91 8.74 -1.66
CA LEU A 37 -4.87 7.72 -1.68
C LEU A 37 -5.13 6.65 -2.75
N VAL A 38 -6.36 6.10 -2.78
CA VAL A 38 -6.79 5.13 -3.79
C VAL A 38 -6.68 5.74 -5.19
N GLY A 39 -7.25 6.93 -5.40
CA GLY A 39 -7.19 7.63 -6.67
C GLY A 39 -5.75 7.87 -7.12
N TYR A 40 -4.85 8.24 -6.22
CA TYR A 40 -3.44 8.41 -6.48
C TYR A 40 -2.77 7.10 -6.91
N MET A 41 -2.88 6.03 -6.11
CA MET A 41 -2.26 4.73 -6.41
C MET A 41 -2.68 4.20 -7.80
N PHE A 42 -3.99 4.19 -8.07
CA PHE A 42 -4.54 3.70 -9.35
C PHE A 42 -4.26 4.63 -10.53
N SER A 43 -3.99 5.91 -10.31
CA SER A 43 -3.64 6.85 -11.38
C SER A 43 -2.14 6.96 -11.61
N THR A 44 -1.29 6.34 -10.79
CA THR A 44 0.17 6.46 -10.91
C THR A 44 0.73 6.19 -12.31
N PRO A 45 0.27 5.21 -13.11
CA PRO A 45 0.74 5.03 -14.48
C PRO A 45 0.35 6.21 -15.39
N ALA A 46 -0.90 6.66 -15.29
CA ALA A 46 -1.42 7.77 -16.09
C ALA A 46 -0.78 9.11 -15.70
N LEU A 47 -0.56 9.35 -14.41
CA LEU A 47 0.15 10.52 -13.89
C LEU A 47 1.61 10.49 -14.34
N ALA A 48 2.28 9.34 -14.28
CA ALA A 48 3.64 9.17 -14.78
C ALA A 48 3.73 9.53 -16.28
N TYR A 49 2.81 9.03 -17.10
CA TYR A 49 2.74 9.39 -18.52
C TYR A 49 2.47 10.89 -18.70
N LEU A 50 1.49 11.44 -17.98
CA LEU A 50 1.09 12.83 -18.08
C LEU A 50 2.25 13.79 -17.77
N PHE A 51 2.92 13.60 -16.63
CA PHE A 51 4.01 14.47 -16.22
C PHE A 51 5.27 14.23 -17.05
N ASN A 52 5.73 12.98 -17.17
CA ASN A 52 7.02 12.70 -17.79
C ASN A 52 6.96 12.85 -19.32
N VAL A 53 5.87 12.44 -19.97
CA VAL A 53 5.69 12.54 -21.43
C VAL A 53 5.01 13.84 -21.82
N LYS A 54 3.73 14.01 -21.46
CA LYS A 54 2.89 15.08 -22.04
C LYS A 54 3.35 16.47 -21.62
N PHE A 55 3.77 16.64 -20.37
CA PHE A 55 4.35 17.89 -19.89
C PHE A 55 5.86 18.00 -20.07
N GLY A 56 6.52 16.95 -20.61
CA GLY A 56 7.93 16.98 -20.95
C GLY A 56 8.90 16.97 -19.76
N TYR A 57 8.44 16.65 -18.54
CA TYR A 57 9.32 16.61 -17.36
C TYR A 57 10.42 15.54 -17.46
N ALA A 58 10.25 14.50 -18.28
CA ALA A 58 11.32 13.53 -18.54
C ALA A 58 12.58 14.20 -19.09
N GLY A 59 12.41 15.14 -20.04
CA GLY A 59 13.51 15.92 -20.60
C GLY A 59 14.13 16.91 -19.60
N LEU A 60 13.52 17.12 -18.43
CA LEU A 60 14.02 18.04 -17.41
C LEU A 60 14.56 17.32 -16.17
N LEU A 61 14.05 16.14 -15.83
CA LEU A 61 14.35 15.47 -14.57
C LEU A 61 15.10 14.16 -14.75
N CYS A 62 15.12 13.60 -15.96
CA CYS A 62 15.71 12.29 -16.22
C CYS A 62 17.02 12.42 -16.99
N ASN A 63 18.05 11.71 -16.53
CA ASN A 63 19.40 11.76 -17.10
C ASN A 63 19.85 10.42 -17.68
N THR A 64 19.09 9.35 -17.44
CA THR A 64 19.44 8.02 -17.92
C THR A 64 19.36 7.96 -19.45
N PRO A 65 20.45 7.60 -20.16
CA PRO A 65 20.42 7.43 -21.62
C PRO A 65 19.37 6.38 -22.01
N ALA A 66 18.55 6.69 -23.01
CA ALA A 66 17.47 5.80 -23.44
C ALA A 66 18.00 4.44 -23.94
N GLU A 67 19.17 4.39 -24.58
CA GLU A 67 19.82 3.14 -25.01
C GLU A 67 20.25 2.22 -23.86
N SER A 68 20.33 2.73 -22.62
CA SER A 68 20.73 1.95 -21.45
C SER A 68 19.55 1.28 -20.72
N ILE A 69 18.32 1.54 -21.19
CA ILE A 69 17.09 1.02 -20.59
C ILE A 69 16.57 -0.11 -21.48
N GLN A 70 16.36 -1.28 -20.89
CA GLN A 70 15.74 -2.43 -21.55
C GLN A 70 14.33 -2.62 -20.99
N CYS A 71 13.34 -2.71 -21.88
CA CYS A 71 11.97 -2.99 -21.51
C CYS A 71 11.75 -4.48 -21.21
N GLY A 72 10.83 -4.81 -20.31
CA GLY A 72 10.44 -6.16 -19.91
C GLY A 72 9.95 -7.03 -21.06
N ASN A 73 9.33 -6.41 -22.06
CA ASN A 73 8.90 -7.04 -23.30
C ASN A 73 9.97 -7.07 -24.40
N ASN A 74 11.23 -6.76 -24.08
CA ASN A 74 12.36 -6.61 -25.01
C ASN A 74 12.21 -5.49 -26.06
N ALA A 75 11.21 -4.61 -25.94
CA ALA A 75 11.14 -3.43 -26.79
C ALA A 75 12.36 -2.51 -26.55
N SER A 76 12.82 -1.86 -27.63
CA SER A 76 13.87 -0.85 -27.53
C SER A 76 13.31 0.42 -26.88
N PHE A 77 13.75 0.72 -25.67
CA PHE A 77 13.34 1.94 -24.98
C PHE A 77 13.77 3.20 -25.77
N LEU A 78 14.90 3.14 -26.48
CA LEU A 78 15.36 4.22 -27.35
C LEU A 78 14.33 4.56 -28.43
N GLU A 79 13.70 3.57 -29.04
CA GLU A 79 12.68 3.81 -30.07
C GLU A 79 11.40 4.40 -29.45
N LEU A 80 10.98 3.92 -28.28
CA LEU A 80 9.86 4.50 -27.53
C LEU A 80 10.14 5.96 -27.13
N ALA A 81 11.37 6.27 -26.70
CA ALA A 81 11.79 7.62 -26.35
C ALA A 81 11.80 8.55 -27.57
N LYS A 82 12.23 8.07 -28.74
CA LYS A 82 12.15 8.81 -30.01
C LYS A 82 10.71 9.11 -30.40
N GLU A 83 9.86 8.08 -30.38
CA GLU A 83 8.44 8.18 -30.73
C GLU A 83 7.72 9.22 -29.86
N HIS A 84 8.02 9.24 -28.56
CA HIS A 84 7.41 10.16 -27.60
C HIS A 84 8.17 11.48 -27.44
N GLY A 85 9.16 11.77 -28.29
CA GLY A 85 9.90 13.03 -28.27
C GLY A 85 10.69 13.29 -26.98
N ARG A 86 11.12 12.24 -26.27
CA ARG A 86 11.84 12.35 -25.00
C ARG A 86 13.34 12.55 -25.21
N TYR A 87 13.76 13.79 -25.30
CA TYR A 87 15.17 14.14 -25.44
C TYR A 87 15.57 15.34 -24.59
N ARG A 88 16.88 15.44 -24.38
CA ARG A 88 17.59 16.60 -23.87
C ARG A 88 18.48 17.17 -24.96
N LEU A 89 18.64 18.49 -24.97
CA LEU A 89 19.65 19.13 -25.80
C LEU A 89 20.94 19.19 -25.00
N GLU A 90 21.93 18.41 -25.42
CA GLU A 90 23.28 18.41 -24.85
C GLU A 90 24.23 18.89 -25.96
N ASN A 91 24.84 20.07 -25.75
CA ASN A 91 25.71 20.72 -26.74
C ASN A 91 25.07 20.88 -28.14
N GLY A 92 23.78 21.19 -28.19
CA GLY A 92 23.03 21.34 -29.45
C GLY A 92 22.61 20.02 -30.11
N THR A 93 22.98 18.87 -29.54
CA THR A 93 22.57 17.55 -30.03
C THR A 93 21.45 16.96 -29.18
N LYS A 94 20.50 16.24 -29.82
CA LYS A 94 19.42 15.55 -29.12
C LYS A 94 19.96 14.26 -28.52
N ARG A 95 19.96 14.16 -27.20
CA ARG A 95 20.20 12.93 -26.45
C ARG A 95 18.87 12.41 -25.93
N TYR A 96 18.48 11.20 -26.33
CA TYR A 96 17.24 10.58 -25.85
C TYR A 96 17.42 10.07 -24.43
N VAL A 97 16.43 10.32 -23.58
CA VAL A 97 16.50 10.01 -22.15
C VAL A 97 15.27 9.24 -21.69
N GLY A 98 15.45 8.40 -20.66
CA GLY A 98 14.38 7.76 -19.92
C GLY A 98 14.54 7.99 -18.42
N CYS A 99 13.48 7.71 -17.67
CA CYS A 99 13.49 7.90 -16.23
C CYS A 99 13.78 6.57 -15.55
N LYS A 100 14.99 6.44 -14.99
CA LYS A 100 15.37 5.26 -14.21
C LYS A 100 15.70 5.69 -12.79
N ASN A 101 15.68 4.74 -11.87
CA ASN A 101 16.28 4.92 -10.56
C ASN A 101 15.68 6.03 -9.65
N GLY A 102 14.39 6.36 -9.79
CA GLY A 102 13.74 7.42 -9.01
C GLY A 102 13.89 8.81 -9.63
N GLU A 103 14.30 8.88 -10.90
CA GLU A 103 14.19 10.07 -11.74
C GLU A 103 12.74 10.34 -12.18
N GLY A 104 12.46 11.60 -12.54
CA GLY A 104 11.15 12.03 -13.01
C GLY A 104 10.25 12.56 -11.89
N VAL A 105 9.00 12.92 -12.25
CA VAL A 105 7.98 13.27 -11.26
C VAL A 105 7.43 12.00 -10.60
N LEU A 106 7.23 10.96 -11.40
CA LEU A 106 6.92 9.59 -11.03
C LEU A 106 7.84 8.66 -11.85
N GLY A 107 7.79 7.35 -11.58
CA GLY A 107 8.55 6.34 -12.32
C GLY A 107 8.24 6.29 -13.82
N GLU A 108 8.94 5.41 -14.55
CA GLU A 108 8.75 5.24 -15.99
C GLU A 108 7.36 4.67 -16.32
N SER A 109 6.75 5.14 -17.41
CA SER A 109 5.44 4.70 -17.89
C SER A 109 5.45 4.17 -19.32
N LEU A 110 6.54 4.36 -20.09
CA LEU A 110 6.59 3.87 -21.47
C LEU A 110 6.73 2.35 -21.55
N CYS A 111 7.48 1.74 -20.63
CA CYS A 111 7.57 0.30 -20.52
C CYS A 111 7.99 -0.13 -19.11
N PRO A 112 7.66 -1.36 -18.69
CA PRO A 112 8.21 -1.93 -17.46
C PRO A 112 9.73 -2.12 -17.67
N VAL A 113 10.56 -1.61 -16.77
CA VAL A 113 12.01 -1.64 -16.93
C VAL A 113 12.57 -2.93 -16.33
N ILE A 114 13.42 -3.62 -17.09
CA ILE A 114 14.19 -4.76 -16.57
C ILE A 114 15.27 -4.24 -15.62
N THR A 115 15.18 -4.64 -14.36
CA THR A 115 16.26 -4.44 -13.39
C THR A 115 17.05 -5.72 -13.22
N LYS A 116 18.23 -5.78 -13.84
CA LYS A 116 19.21 -6.86 -13.60
C LYS A 116 19.44 -7.01 -12.09
N GLU A 117 19.21 -8.20 -11.57
CA GLU A 117 19.45 -8.50 -10.16
C GLU A 117 20.93 -8.45 -9.83
N MET A 118 21.21 -8.13 -8.57
CA MET A 118 22.58 -8.09 -8.03
C MET A 118 23.28 -9.46 -8.13
N PHE A 119 22.51 -10.54 -8.33
CA PHE A 119 22.98 -11.92 -8.51
C PHE A 119 22.88 -12.44 -9.96
N GLY A 120 22.69 -11.56 -10.95
CA GLY A 120 22.77 -11.91 -12.37
C GLY A 120 21.51 -12.49 -12.99
N SER A 121 20.44 -12.72 -12.21
CA SER A 121 19.10 -13.04 -12.75
C SER A 121 18.52 -11.83 -13.46
N ILE A 122 18.10 -12.02 -14.71
CA ILE A 122 17.31 -11.04 -15.46
C ILE A 122 15.86 -11.24 -15.04
N GLY A 123 15.42 -10.55 -13.99
CA GLY A 123 14.00 -10.42 -13.68
C GLY A 123 13.40 -9.31 -14.54
N SER A 124 12.41 -9.63 -15.38
CA SER A 124 11.48 -8.60 -15.84
C SER A 124 10.55 -8.30 -14.69
N GLU A 125 10.75 -7.16 -14.06
CA GLU A 125 9.79 -6.66 -13.09
C GLU A 125 8.63 -6.07 -13.90
N GLY A 126 7.43 -6.58 -13.65
CA GLY A 126 6.24 -5.87 -14.09
C GLY A 126 6.20 -4.47 -13.49
N TYR A 127 5.22 -3.67 -13.88
CA TYR A 127 4.93 -2.46 -13.13
C TYR A 127 4.58 -2.82 -11.68
N SER A 128 5.17 -2.08 -10.75
CA SER A 128 4.78 -2.07 -9.35
C SER A 128 4.39 -0.64 -8.94
N LEU A 129 3.58 -0.52 -7.90
CA LEU A 129 3.30 0.76 -7.26
C LEU A 129 4.59 1.36 -6.72
N SER A 130 5.45 0.55 -6.07
CA SER A 130 6.74 0.99 -5.53
C SER A 130 7.64 1.61 -6.60
N TYR A 131 7.58 1.08 -7.82
CA TYR A 131 8.30 1.59 -8.98
C TYR A 131 7.81 2.98 -9.38
N PHE A 132 6.49 3.18 -9.47
CA PHE A 132 5.94 4.48 -9.86
C PHE A 132 6.17 5.56 -8.80
N ILE A 133 6.09 5.20 -7.52
CA ILE A 133 6.27 6.17 -6.44
C ILE A 133 7.73 6.36 -6.03
N ALA A 134 8.71 5.66 -6.63
CA ALA A 134 10.11 5.69 -6.21
C ALA A 134 10.80 7.06 -6.28
N THR A 135 10.17 8.05 -6.90
CA THR A 135 10.65 9.44 -6.96
C THR A 135 10.31 10.18 -5.65
N ALA A 136 11.05 11.25 -5.33
CA ALA A 136 10.75 12.04 -4.13
C ALA A 136 9.31 12.62 -4.12
N PRO A 137 8.78 13.20 -5.22
CA PRO A 137 7.39 13.63 -5.26
C PRO A 137 6.41 12.46 -5.10
N GLY A 138 6.70 11.33 -5.75
CA GLY A 138 5.84 10.15 -5.72
C GLY A 138 5.68 9.58 -4.31
N THR A 139 6.80 9.35 -3.62
CA THR A 139 6.84 8.92 -2.23
C THR A 139 6.20 9.95 -1.30
N GLY A 140 6.47 11.24 -1.52
CA GLY A 140 5.94 12.32 -0.69
C GLY A 140 4.40 12.38 -0.71
N VAL A 141 3.80 12.27 -1.90
CA VAL A 141 2.33 12.19 -2.04
C VAL A 141 1.78 10.93 -1.38
N GLN A 142 2.43 9.77 -1.57
CA GLN A 142 2.03 8.52 -0.92
C GLN A 142 2.03 8.65 0.61
N ALA A 143 3.07 9.25 1.18
CA ALA A 143 3.19 9.48 2.61
C ALA A 143 2.13 10.46 3.13
N ALA A 144 1.91 11.57 2.42
CA ALA A 144 0.94 12.59 2.80
C ALA A 144 -0.50 12.07 2.77
N LEU A 145 -0.84 11.20 1.82
CA LEU A 145 -2.18 10.64 1.69
C LEU A 145 -2.42 9.46 2.65
N SER A 146 -1.39 8.70 3.02
CA SER A 146 -1.50 7.56 3.93
C SER A 146 -1.44 7.94 5.42
N ILE A 147 -0.92 9.13 5.78
CA ILE A 147 -0.76 9.54 7.18
C ILE A 147 -2.07 9.53 7.97
N PHE A 148 -3.18 10.00 7.38
CA PHE A 148 -4.46 10.05 8.09
C PHE A 148 -5.04 8.65 8.30
N PRO A 149 -5.23 7.79 7.28
CA PRO A 149 -5.64 6.41 7.52
C PRO A 149 -4.78 5.68 8.58
N MET A 150 -3.45 5.86 8.55
CA MET A 150 -2.54 5.26 9.52
C MET A 150 -2.73 5.79 10.95
N GLN A 151 -2.89 7.10 11.10
CA GLN A 151 -3.08 7.73 12.41
C GLN A 151 -4.43 7.32 13.01
N TYR A 152 -5.50 7.31 12.22
CA TYR A 152 -6.82 6.94 12.71
C TYR A 152 -6.95 5.44 13.02
N ALA A 153 -6.11 4.58 12.44
CA ALA A 153 -6.07 3.17 12.83
C ALA A 153 -5.70 2.99 14.31
N TRP A 154 -4.85 3.88 14.86
CA TRP A 154 -4.55 3.93 16.29
C TRP A 154 -5.62 4.61 17.12
N LEU A 155 -6.20 5.70 16.61
CA LEU A 155 -7.15 6.50 17.39
C LEU A 155 -8.54 5.87 17.42
N CYS A 156 -8.97 5.24 16.32
CA CYS A 156 -10.34 4.82 16.10
C CYS A 156 -10.47 3.39 15.52
N GLY A 157 -9.35 2.69 15.31
CA GLY A 157 -9.32 1.31 14.82
C GLY A 157 -9.20 0.29 15.94
N HIS A 158 -8.93 -0.97 15.56
CA HIS A 158 -8.79 -2.10 16.50
C HIS A 158 -7.58 -2.00 17.44
N SER A 159 -6.63 -1.10 17.17
CA SER A 159 -5.49 -0.86 18.07
C SER A 159 -5.83 0.05 19.26
N ASN A 160 -7.00 0.69 19.24
CA ASN A 160 -7.53 1.46 20.36
C ASN A 160 -8.28 0.53 21.32
N GLU A 161 -7.84 0.49 22.57
CA GLU A 161 -8.40 -0.40 23.59
C GLU A 161 -9.85 -0.09 23.92
N ALA A 162 -10.18 1.19 24.07
CA ALA A 162 -11.54 1.62 24.40
C ALA A 162 -12.51 1.32 23.25
N VAL A 163 -12.07 1.47 21.99
CA VAL A 163 -12.87 1.06 20.80
C VAL A 163 -13.04 -0.45 20.75
N LEU A 164 -11.98 -1.20 21.05
CA LEU A 164 -11.98 -2.66 21.02
C LEU A 164 -12.91 -3.22 22.11
N GLU A 165 -12.77 -2.74 23.35
CA GLU A 165 -13.63 -3.13 24.47
C GLU A 165 -15.09 -2.72 24.23
N TYR A 166 -15.34 -1.51 23.74
CA TYR A 166 -16.68 -1.05 23.41
C TYR A 166 -17.38 -1.95 22.37
N ARG A 167 -16.63 -2.47 21.39
CA ARG A 167 -17.19 -3.29 20.30
C ARG A 167 -17.31 -4.76 20.63
N TYR A 168 -16.30 -5.31 21.29
CA TYR A 168 -16.10 -6.75 21.41
C TYR A 168 -16.12 -7.23 22.87
N GLY A 169 -16.29 -6.30 23.82
CA GLY A 169 -16.27 -6.55 25.26
C GLY A 169 -14.85 -6.73 25.84
N PRO A 170 -14.73 -6.90 27.16
CA PRO A 170 -13.44 -6.97 27.86
C PRO A 170 -12.55 -8.14 27.41
N GLN A 171 -13.17 -9.23 26.91
CA GLN A 171 -12.43 -10.40 26.42
C GLN A 171 -11.56 -10.07 25.21
N ALA A 172 -11.87 -9.01 24.46
CA ALA A 172 -11.09 -8.61 23.30
C ALA A 172 -9.73 -7.99 23.67
N ALA A 173 -9.55 -7.53 24.91
CA ALA A 173 -8.28 -7.00 25.40
C ALA A 173 -7.11 -8.00 25.24
N ARG A 174 -7.38 -9.32 25.23
CA ARG A 174 -6.36 -10.35 24.97
C ARG A 174 -5.70 -10.25 23.59
N TYR A 175 -6.38 -9.65 22.62
CA TYR A 175 -5.87 -9.47 21.25
C TYR A 175 -5.12 -8.14 21.08
N LEU A 176 -5.24 -7.21 22.03
CA LEU A 176 -4.68 -5.88 21.94
C LEU A 176 -3.14 -5.88 21.75
N PRO A 177 -2.34 -6.73 22.44
CA PRO A 177 -0.91 -6.79 22.21
C PRO A 177 -0.57 -7.18 20.75
N TRP A 178 -1.31 -8.14 20.19
CA TRP A 178 -1.12 -8.59 18.80
C TRP A 178 -1.50 -7.51 17.79
N LEU A 179 -2.65 -6.85 17.99
CA LEU A 179 -3.12 -5.76 17.14
C LEU A 179 -2.17 -4.56 17.15
N ARG A 180 -1.74 -4.12 18.34
CA ARG A 180 -0.79 -3.00 18.47
C ARG A 180 0.59 -3.35 17.92
N THR A 181 1.12 -4.53 18.23
CA THR A 181 2.47 -4.92 17.76
C THR A 181 2.51 -5.05 16.24
N SER A 182 1.54 -5.74 15.64
CA SER A 182 1.47 -5.89 14.19
C SER A 182 1.29 -4.55 13.48
N MET A 183 0.44 -3.66 14.02
CA MET A 183 0.27 -2.30 13.47
C MET A 183 1.55 -1.47 13.60
N PHE A 184 2.21 -1.48 14.76
CA PHE A 184 3.45 -0.76 14.98
C PHE A 184 4.54 -1.20 14.01
N LEU A 185 4.77 -2.52 13.91
CA LEU A 185 5.75 -3.07 12.98
C LEU A 185 5.40 -2.72 11.54
N PHE A 186 4.13 -2.87 11.14
CA PHE A 186 3.67 -2.44 9.82
C PHE A 186 4.04 -0.97 9.54
N GLN A 187 3.75 -0.04 10.45
CA GLN A 187 4.02 1.38 10.23
C GLN A 187 5.52 1.69 10.16
N VAL A 188 6.34 1.08 11.02
CA VAL A 188 7.80 1.24 11.00
C VAL A 188 8.35 0.76 9.66
N PHE A 189 8.00 -0.45 9.24
CA PHE A 189 8.52 -1.01 7.99
C PHE A 189 7.91 -0.37 6.74
N TYR A 190 6.67 0.12 6.79
CA TYR A 190 6.08 0.95 5.73
C TYR A 190 6.82 2.28 5.59
N GLY A 191 7.15 2.94 6.71
CA GLY A 191 7.98 4.15 6.69
C GLY A 191 9.38 3.88 6.12
N LEU A 192 10.03 2.78 6.53
CA LEU A 192 11.31 2.36 5.98
C LEU A 192 11.23 2.02 4.48
N PHE A 193 10.13 1.42 4.03
CA PHE A 193 9.85 1.19 2.61
C PHE A 193 9.78 2.51 1.81
N LEU A 194 9.11 3.52 2.35
CA LEU A 194 9.04 4.84 1.72
C LEU A 194 10.42 5.54 1.68
N CYS A 195 11.25 5.35 2.70
CA CYS A 195 12.61 5.90 2.75
C CYS A 195 13.60 5.15 1.84
N ALA A 196 13.54 3.82 1.82
CA ALA A 196 14.44 2.98 1.06
C ALA A 196 13.93 2.84 -0.37
N THR A 197 14.26 3.80 -1.23
CA THR A 197 13.89 3.70 -2.64
C THR A 197 14.45 2.42 -3.23
N TYR A 198 13.60 1.70 -3.96
CA TYR A 198 13.92 0.41 -4.59
C TYR A 198 15.20 0.47 -5.44
N THR A 199 15.51 1.64 -5.95
CA THR A 199 16.54 1.90 -6.94
C THR A 199 17.92 2.10 -6.34
N ILE A 200 17.99 2.59 -5.10
CA ILE A 200 19.24 2.84 -4.38
C ILE A 200 19.51 1.70 -3.39
N PHE A 201 18.47 1.28 -2.65
CA PHE A 201 18.59 0.33 -1.55
C PHE A 201 17.79 -0.95 -1.82
N ARG A 202 17.91 -1.52 -3.02
CA ARG A 202 17.11 -2.68 -3.48
C ARG A 202 16.98 -3.81 -2.43
N PRO A 203 18.07 -4.35 -1.84
CA PRO A 203 17.94 -5.45 -0.87
C PRO A 203 17.13 -5.04 0.37
N PHE A 204 17.35 -3.83 0.88
CA PHE A 204 16.60 -3.30 2.02
C PHE A 204 15.16 -3.01 1.65
N HIS A 205 14.90 -2.46 0.47
CA HIS A 205 13.54 -2.24 -0.03
C HIS A 205 12.76 -3.54 -0.07
N MET A 206 13.30 -4.59 -0.70
CA MET A 206 12.64 -5.89 -0.77
C MET A 206 12.42 -6.51 0.61
N ALA A 207 13.40 -6.39 1.51
CA ALA A 207 13.25 -6.86 2.89
C ALA A 207 12.14 -6.11 3.64
N PHE A 208 12.11 -4.77 3.56
CA PHE A 208 11.10 -3.95 4.22
C PHE A 208 9.72 -4.19 3.65
N VAL A 209 9.58 -4.36 2.33
CA VAL A 209 8.34 -4.75 1.67
C VAL A 209 7.83 -6.08 2.20
N GLY A 210 8.67 -7.12 2.19
CA GLY A 210 8.31 -8.43 2.73
C GLY A 210 7.86 -8.36 4.18
N ILE A 211 8.60 -7.63 5.03
CA ILE A 211 8.27 -7.52 6.46
C ILE A 211 6.96 -6.75 6.67
N PHE A 212 6.76 -5.58 6.05
CA PHE A 212 5.52 -4.83 6.29
C PHE A 212 4.30 -5.57 5.73
N ILE A 213 4.41 -6.29 4.60
CA ILE A 213 3.33 -7.12 4.07
C ILE A 213 2.97 -8.21 5.07
N VAL A 214 3.96 -8.95 5.59
CA VAL A 214 3.70 -9.98 6.61
C VAL A 214 3.05 -9.38 7.86
N CYS A 215 3.55 -8.25 8.36
CA CYS A 215 2.95 -7.55 9.50
C CYS A 215 1.50 -7.12 9.21
N LEU A 216 1.21 -6.63 8.01
CA LEU A 216 -0.13 -6.24 7.58
C LEU A 216 -1.07 -7.45 7.49
N LEU A 217 -0.63 -8.56 6.91
CA LEU A 217 -1.39 -9.80 6.82
C LEU A 217 -1.71 -10.36 8.21
N VAL A 218 -0.73 -10.36 9.12
CA VAL A 218 -0.92 -10.76 10.53
C VAL A 218 -1.91 -9.82 11.22
N HIS A 219 -1.80 -8.51 11.01
CA HIS A 219 -2.73 -7.53 11.56
C HIS A 219 -4.16 -7.79 11.08
N TRP A 220 -4.34 -8.02 9.79
CA TRP A 220 -5.65 -8.33 9.20
C TRP A 220 -6.22 -9.65 9.69
N ALA A 221 -5.40 -10.69 9.83
CA ALA A 221 -5.84 -11.95 10.41
C ALA A 221 -6.32 -11.74 11.84
N ALA A 222 -5.59 -10.99 12.66
CA ALA A 222 -6.01 -10.65 14.03
C ALA A 222 -7.33 -9.86 14.03
N VAL A 223 -7.45 -8.82 13.19
CA VAL A 223 -8.67 -8.03 13.03
C VAL A 223 -9.85 -8.92 12.61
N ALA A 224 -9.67 -9.78 11.61
CA ALA A 224 -10.71 -10.66 11.11
C ALA A 224 -11.13 -11.70 12.16
N LEU A 225 -10.19 -12.26 12.93
CA LEU A 225 -10.48 -13.21 14.00
C LEU A 225 -11.32 -12.57 15.12
N VAL A 226 -10.96 -11.35 15.54
CA VAL A 226 -11.75 -10.59 16.54
C VAL A 226 -13.11 -10.20 15.98
N SER A 227 -13.16 -9.75 14.74
CA SER A 227 -14.41 -9.40 14.06
C SER A 227 -15.34 -10.62 13.94
N TYR A 228 -14.78 -11.79 13.60
CA TYR A 228 -15.52 -13.04 13.42
C TYR A 228 -16.19 -13.50 14.71
N SER A 229 -15.53 -13.36 15.86
CA SER A 229 -16.07 -13.82 17.15
C SER A 229 -17.38 -13.15 17.56
N VAL A 230 -17.72 -12.00 16.95
CA VAL A 230 -19.00 -11.30 17.16
C VAL A 230 -19.79 -11.08 15.86
N SER A 231 -19.26 -11.53 14.71
CA SER A 231 -19.78 -11.22 13.37
C SER A 231 -21.20 -11.71 13.10
N HIS A 232 -21.61 -12.80 13.75
CA HIS A 232 -22.97 -13.34 13.63
C HIS A 232 -24.05 -12.32 14.05
N GLN A 233 -23.67 -11.29 14.80
CA GLN A 233 -24.58 -10.27 15.30
C GLN A 233 -24.54 -8.97 14.49
N ASN A 234 -23.54 -8.78 13.61
CA ASN A 234 -23.33 -7.48 12.96
C ASN A 234 -22.78 -7.56 11.52
N ARG A 235 -23.52 -6.98 10.58
CA ARG A 235 -23.13 -6.85 9.16
C ARG A 235 -21.84 -6.06 8.94
N GLN A 236 -21.50 -5.16 9.85
CA GLN A 236 -20.31 -4.30 9.74
C GLN A 236 -19.02 -5.12 9.86
N GLU A 237 -19.03 -6.16 10.69
CA GLU A 237 -17.89 -7.05 10.89
C GLU A 237 -17.62 -7.88 9.63
N TRP A 238 -18.68 -8.24 8.89
CA TRP A 238 -18.53 -8.86 7.57
C TRP A 238 -17.84 -7.95 6.55
N ILE A 239 -18.08 -6.64 6.58
CA ILE A 239 -17.38 -5.70 5.69
C ILE A 239 -15.87 -5.73 5.99
N ILE A 240 -15.49 -5.73 7.27
CA ILE A 240 -14.07 -5.79 7.68
C ILE A 240 -13.44 -7.11 7.24
N ILE A 241 -14.12 -8.23 7.47
CA ILE A 241 -13.66 -9.57 7.06
C ILE A 241 -13.50 -9.65 5.55
N ILE A 242 -14.45 -9.12 4.77
CA ILE A 242 -14.37 -9.08 3.31
C ILE A 242 -13.22 -8.20 2.85
N LEU A 243 -13.04 -7.00 3.42
CA LEU A 243 -11.92 -6.12 3.10
C LEU A 243 -10.57 -6.78 3.40
N ALA A 244 -10.45 -7.46 4.55
CA ALA A 244 -9.28 -8.24 4.90
C ALA A 244 -9.02 -9.36 3.88
N GLY A 245 -10.06 -10.15 3.56
CA GLY A 245 -9.96 -11.26 2.60
C GLY A 245 -9.59 -10.80 1.20
N VAL A 246 -10.23 -9.75 0.67
CA VAL A 246 -9.91 -9.16 -0.63
C VAL A 246 -8.47 -8.63 -0.62
N GLY A 247 -8.05 -7.96 0.45
CA GLY A 247 -6.68 -7.47 0.59
C GLY A 247 -5.65 -8.59 0.53
N VAL A 248 -5.86 -9.69 1.29
CA VAL A 248 -4.98 -10.87 1.29
C VAL A 248 -4.94 -11.50 -0.10
N CYS A 249 -6.11 -11.73 -0.72
CA CYS A 249 -6.21 -12.32 -2.05
C CYS A 249 -5.55 -11.44 -3.12
N ALA A 250 -5.61 -10.11 -2.99
CA ALA A 250 -4.98 -9.19 -3.93
C ALA A 250 -3.46 -9.20 -3.83
N PHE A 251 -2.89 -9.23 -2.62
CA PHE A 251 -1.43 -9.36 -2.45
C PHE A 251 -0.94 -10.72 -2.95
N VAL A 252 -1.52 -11.81 -2.45
CA VAL A 252 -1.13 -13.17 -2.83
C VAL A 252 -1.37 -13.41 -4.32
N GLY A 253 -2.51 -12.96 -4.86
CA GLY A 253 -2.82 -13.07 -6.28
C GLY A 253 -1.92 -12.21 -7.16
N GLY A 254 -1.54 -11.01 -6.70
CA GLY A 254 -0.56 -10.15 -7.35
C GLY A 254 0.82 -10.80 -7.41
N ASP A 255 1.29 -11.39 -6.32
CA ASP A 255 2.55 -12.12 -6.24
C ASP A 255 2.56 -13.36 -7.15
N ILE A 256 1.49 -14.17 -7.12
CA ILE A 256 1.33 -15.30 -8.02
C ILE A 256 1.30 -14.84 -9.48
N GLY A 257 0.60 -13.74 -9.77
CA GLY A 257 0.57 -13.12 -11.10
C GLY A 257 1.95 -12.67 -11.56
N LEU A 258 2.75 -12.07 -10.67
CA LEU A 258 4.14 -11.69 -10.94
C LEU A 258 5.01 -12.92 -11.22
N LEU A 259 4.92 -13.97 -10.40
CA LEU A 259 5.68 -15.21 -10.59
C LEU A 259 5.30 -15.90 -11.91
N ALA A 260 4.00 -15.94 -12.23
CA ALA A 260 3.51 -16.44 -13.50
C ALA A 260 4.08 -15.62 -14.67
N PHE A 261 4.05 -14.30 -14.58
CA PHE A 261 4.63 -13.41 -15.58
C PHE A 261 6.13 -13.64 -15.75
N GLN A 262 6.90 -13.71 -14.66
CA GLN A 262 8.34 -14.00 -14.69
C GLN A 262 8.64 -15.35 -15.34
N SER A 263 7.83 -16.38 -15.05
CA SER A 263 7.99 -17.70 -15.68
C SER A 263 7.73 -17.67 -17.19
N GLN A 264 6.82 -16.81 -17.64
CA GLN A 264 6.55 -16.61 -19.07
C GLN A 264 7.65 -15.80 -19.76
N VAL A 265 8.26 -14.82 -19.09
CA VAL A 265 9.37 -14.04 -19.67
C VAL A 265 10.60 -14.91 -19.97
N ALA A 266 10.80 -16.03 -19.26
CA ALA A 266 11.87 -16.98 -19.56
C ALA A 266 11.66 -17.73 -20.89
N SER A 267 10.43 -17.82 -21.40
CA SER A 267 10.08 -18.45 -22.70
C SER A 267 8.72 -17.94 -23.21
N PRO A 268 8.62 -16.66 -23.63
CA PRO A 268 7.33 -16.05 -23.87
C PRO A 268 6.72 -16.61 -25.15
N PRO A 269 5.51 -17.19 -25.11
CA PRO A 269 4.78 -17.47 -26.33
C PRO A 269 4.49 -16.16 -27.06
N ASP A 270 4.47 -16.18 -28.40
CA ASP A 270 4.52 -14.96 -29.23
C ASP A 270 3.40 -13.94 -28.94
N TYR A 271 2.27 -14.36 -28.36
CA TYR A 271 1.16 -13.47 -27.99
C TYR A 271 1.41 -12.65 -26.71
N VAL A 272 2.32 -13.06 -25.82
CA VAL A 272 2.64 -12.33 -24.57
C VAL A 272 3.60 -11.17 -24.82
N LYS A 273 4.31 -11.16 -25.96
CA LYS A 273 5.28 -10.11 -26.32
C LYS A 273 4.65 -8.72 -26.49
N HIS A 274 3.34 -8.64 -26.67
CA HIS A 274 2.64 -7.40 -27.02
C HIS A 274 1.63 -6.91 -25.97
N ASP A 275 1.30 -7.71 -24.95
CA ASP A 275 0.29 -7.33 -23.96
C ASP A 275 0.90 -6.59 -22.76
N ASN A 276 0.90 -5.25 -22.87
CA ASN A 276 1.23 -4.32 -21.77
C ASN A 276 0.41 -4.61 -20.49
N LEU A 277 -0.77 -5.24 -20.62
CA LEU A 277 -1.65 -5.63 -19.51
C LEU A 277 -1.00 -6.63 -18.54
N SER A 278 -0.19 -7.56 -19.04
CA SER A 278 0.48 -8.57 -18.21
C SER A 278 1.44 -7.93 -17.20
N GLY A 279 2.07 -6.82 -17.58
CA GLY A 279 2.95 -6.05 -16.70
C GLY A 279 2.24 -5.31 -15.57
N TYR A 280 0.92 -5.07 -15.65
CA TYR A 280 0.17 -4.34 -14.62
C TYR A 280 -0.46 -5.23 -13.55
N GLY A 281 -0.42 -6.57 -13.69
CA GLY A 281 -1.06 -7.48 -12.74
C GLY A 281 -0.52 -7.32 -11.30
N PHE A 282 0.80 -7.19 -11.16
CA PHE A 282 1.44 -6.98 -9.87
C PHE A 282 1.06 -5.62 -9.25
N TRP A 283 1.24 -4.52 -10.00
CA TRP A 283 0.79 -3.18 -9.61
C TRP A 283 -0.69 -3.13 -9.19
N LEU A 284 -1.58 -3.81 -9.92
CA LEU A 284 -3.00 -3.86 -9.60
C LEU A 284 -3.25 -4.59 -8.27
N GLY A 285 -2.56 -5.70 -8.05
CA GLY A 285 -2.57 -6.43 -6.78
C GLY A 285 -2.15 -5.55 -5.60
N GLU A 286 -1.04 -4.82 -5.74
CA GLU A 286 -0.56 -3.87 -4.72
C GLU A 286 -1.58 -2.74 -4.47
N CYS A 287 -2.15 -2.16 -5.54
CA CYS A 287 -3.13 -1.09 -5.42
C CYS A 287 -4.40 -1.56 -4.69
N ILE A 288 -4.95 -2.73 -5.04
CA ILE A 288 -6.13 -3.30 -4.37
C ILE A 288 -5.78 -3.65 -2.92
N GLY A 289 -4.66 -4.35 -2.69
CA GLY A 289 -4.22 -4.77 -1.36
C GLY A 289 -4.07 -3.58 -0.40
N LEU A 290 -3.35 -2.54 -0.80
CA LEU A 290 -3.19 -1.32 0.00
C LEU A 290 -4.49 -0.53 0.12
N SER A 291 -5.32 -0.48 -0.92
CA SER A 291 -6.64 0.19 -0.84
C SER A 291 -7.53 -0.44 0.23
N CYS A 292 -7.55 -1.77 0.29
CA CYS A 292 -8.23 -2.51 1.35
C CYS A 292 -7.61 -2.26 2.72
N ALA A 293 -6.28 -2.18 2.81
CA ALA A 293 -5.56 -1.89 4.06
C ALA A 293 -6.02 -0.58 4.68
N PHE A 294 -5.96 0.48 3.87
CA PHE A 294 -6.30 1.81 4.30
C PHE A 294 -7.82 2.06 4.35
N ALA A 295 -8.65 1.16 3.81
CA ALA A 295 -10.11 1.22 3.91
C ALA A 295 -10.64 0.73 5.27
N MET A 296 -9.89 -0.09 6.02
CA MET A 296 -10.38 -0.71 7.26
C MET A 296 -10.81 0.34 8.28
N THR A 297 -9.96 1.33 8.57
CA THR A 297 -10.28 2.39 9.53
C THR A 297 -11.44 3.28 9.08
N PRO A 298 -11.49 3.79 7.83
CA PRO A 298 -12.68 4.47 7.31
C PRO A 298 -13.95 3.63 7.48
N ALA A 299 -13.92 2.35 7.12
CA ALA A 299 -15.07 1.46 7.25
C ALA A 299 -15.50 1.29 8.71
N LEU A 300 -14.54 1.18 9.63
CA LEU A 300 -14.80 1.11 11.07
C LEU A 300 -15.47 2.36 11.61
N VAL A 301 -14.98 3.54 11.23
CA VAL A 301 -15.47 4.84 11.70
C VAL A 301 -16.84 5.18 11.12
N TRP A 302 -17.08 4.82 9.87
CA TRP A 302 -18.33 5.11 9.16
C TRP A 302 -19.43 4.11 9.49
N PHE A 303 -19.12 2.83 9.38
CA PHE A 303 -20.12 1.79 9.55
C PHE A 303 -20.15 1.29 10.97
N GLY A 304 -19.01 1.12 11.63
CA GLY A 304 -18.97 0.39 12.89
C GLY A 304 -19.29 1.17 14.15
N GLN A 305 -20.34 1.98 14.09
CA GLN A 305 -21.11 2.31 15.28
C GLN A 305 -21.82 1.03 15.75
N ILE A 306 -21.14 0.22 16.56
CA ILE A 306 -21.81 -0.87 17.28
C ILE A 306 -22.51 -0.24 18.47
N LYS A 307 -23.82 -0.41 18.46
CA LYS A 307 -24.78 0.11 19.41
C LYS A 307 -24.57 -0.52 20.80
N PRO A 308 -24.94 0.15 21.90
CA PRO A 308 -25.19 -0.56 23.16
C PRO A 308 -26.37 -1.55 22.97
N PRO A 309 -26.18 -2.86 23.22
CA PRO A 309 -27.29 -3.75 23.57
C PRO A 309 -27.53 -3.64 25.08
N ASN A 310 -28.78 -3.37 25.48
CA ASN A 310 -29.23 -3.42 26.88
C ASN A 310 -28.97 -4.80 27.50
#